data_AF-A0A1L7WZ19-F1
#
_entry.id   AF-A0A1L7WZ19-F1
#
_cell.length_a   1.000
_cell.length_b   1.000
_cell.length_c   1.000
_cell.angle_alpha   90.00
_cell.angle_beta   90.00
_cell.angle_gamma   90.00
#
_symmetry.space_group_name_H-M   'P 1'
#
loop_
_entity.id
_entity.type
_entity.pdbx_description
1 polymer ?
#
loop_
_entity_poly.entity_id
_entity_poly.type
_entity_poly.pdbx_seq_one_letter_code
_entity_poly.pdbx_strand_id
1 'polypeptide(L)'
;MRKHNGENLNHWLRTSSIHCTDGDRDIGHANGSDVLRVRAEFLAFMDRTGYEFTQCAGTCSIGTAILGKRSKSILFDEVREYGETGTRAGHGYCPGAESAYQAMSSSEPGVRTWITSSSVPVSANVPAFRIPHTFVKPGALNSDIALEMEGRAPEEERGLRSRALISASAFYPSLGFRQIGMTSIFGFSLDPRHLSHTIVPAQDSGSIYQPAQGYGNQWVDIVAQPEEEHSLSKGQSSSEEDSLPEEEDSLSEEQLSKKKFPLHHAALDLSDAECVATFKQYAAEGWEKWSLCNNAQDNILHVTAWRFKPLSTRWLLNNVATKNLLKFARNNQGYTPLELLQDPLEIKRTYLKDSFSNVDVSDYFQGFSLDTVECLAALRGLFDIKRIQRLRLEYGCSCGECIGDFISPRMKAIFGFSARAFQATLIDSVDDGTLWLLGFSRLLGHYRGLSETPDIGMLTPKSWVDFRTKQSFRQAFTDIFGHISICLWKNVAPGKNGILWSAEENWKQWLREEGNYVQTVWSRGKIDPALETVLHYAAEQDNNAGNGMFDEVTGEEKASLSVCRNDHEFAFVTRVLEEFF
;
A
#
# COMPACT_ATOMS: atom_id res chain seq x y z
N MET A 1 -19.54 5.82 41.72
CA MET A 1 -19.25 6.73 40.58
C MET A 1 -20.27 6.58 39.44
N ARG A 2 -21.60 6.74 39.68
CA ARG A 2 -22.63 6.59 38.62
C ARG A 2 -23.55 7.81 38.43
N LYS A 3 -23.35 8.90 39.17
CA LYS A 3 -24.13 10.15 39.02
C LYS A 3 -23.40 11.28 38.27
N HIS A 4 -22.08 11.24 38.14
CA HIS A 4 -21.31 12.31 37.46
C HIS A 4 -21.14 12.16 35.93
N ASN A 5 -21.60 11.07 35.31
CA ASN A 5 -21.51 10.88 33.85
C ASN A 5 -22.78 11.31 33.08
N GLY A 6 -23.88 11.64 33.77
CA GLY A 6 -25.15 11.94 33.11
C GLY A 6 -25.17 13.29 32.37
N GLU A 7 -24.47 14.30 32.88
CA GLU A 7 -24.44 15.65 32.30
C GLU A 7 -23.56 15.71 31.06
N ASN A 8 -22.38 15.07 31.08
CA ASN A 8 -21.49 14.97 29.92
C ASN A 8 -22.10 14.15 28.78
N LEU A 9 -22.83 13.08 29.09
CA LEU A 9 -23.52 12.28 28.08
C LEU A 9 -24.69 13.05 27.45
N ASN A 10 -25.44 13.82 28.25
CA ASN A 10 -26.52 14.66 27.73
C ASN A 10 -25.99 15.83 26.90
N HIS A 11 -24.86 16.42 27.28
CA HIS A 11 -24.21 17.45 26.47
C HIS A 11 -23.75 16.87 25.14
N TRP A 12 -23.03 15.74 25.16
CA TRP A 12 -22.59 15.04 23.96
C TRP A 12 -23.76 14.64 23.05
N LEU A 13 -24.83 14.05 23.60
CA LEU A 13 -26.02 13.69 22.84
C LEU A 13 -26.75 14.91 22.28
N ARG A 14 -26.59 16.13 22.80
CA ARG A 14 -27.19 17.34 22.21
C ARG A 14 -26.39 17.91 21.06
N THR A 15 -25.08 17.71 21.08
CA THR A 15 -24.14 18.31 20.11
C THR A 15 -23.69 17.34 19.03
N SER A 16 -24.14 16.09 19.06
CA SER A 16 -23.78 15.07 18.09
C SER A 16 -24.77 15.04 16.92
N SER A 17 -24.28 14.84 15.71
CA SER A 17 -25.08 14.42 14.56
C SER A 17 -24.71 13.00 14.16
N ILE A 18 -25.71 12.20 13.81
CA ILE A 18 -25.52 10.82 13.34
C ILE A 18 -25.90 10.81 11.86
N HIS A 19 -24.91 10.53 11.01
CA HIS A 19 -25.12 10.23 9.60
C HIS A 19 -25.01 8.72 9.39
N CYS A 20 -25.94 8.16 8.62
CA CYS A 20 -25.94 6.77 8.25
C CYS A 20 -25.82 6.68 6.74
N THR A 21 -24.80 5.97 6.25
CA THR A 21 -24.58 5.76 4.82
C THR A 21 -24.58 4.26 4.51
N ASP A 22 -25.02 3.92 3.29
CA ASP A 22 -24.85 2.60 2.69
C ASP A 22 -24.02 2.76 1.42
N GLY A 23 -22.74 2.38 1.51
CA GLY A 23 -21.72 2.80 0.54
C GLY A 23 -21.61 4.32 0.50
N ASP A 24 -21.71 4.89 -0.70
CA ASP A 24 -21.65 6.35 -0.93
C ASP A 24 -23.02 7.04 -0.79
N ARG A 25 -24.09 6.30 -0.45
CA ARG A 25 -25.44 6.85 -0.35
C ARG A 25 -25.76 7.23 1.09
N ASP A 26 -26.06 8.50 1.33
CA ASP A 26 -26.66 8.94 2.60
C ASP A 26 -28.09 8.40 2.69
N ILE A 27 -28.34 7.56 3.70
CA ILE A 27 -29.63 6.92 3.96
C ILE A 27 -30.33 7.52 5.18
N GLY A 28 -29.69 8.45 5.90
CA GLY A 28 -30.36 9.13 6.99
C GLY A 28 -29.45 10.01 7.84
N HIS A 29 -30.04 11.10 8.32
CA HIS A 29 -29.42 12.03 9.23
C HIS A 29 -30.33 12.24 10.44
N ALA A 30 -29.77 12.12 11.65
CA ALA A 30 -30.45 12.44 12.89
C ALA A 30 -29.62 13.40 13.73
N ASN A 31 -30.26 14.45 14.24
CA ASN A 31 -29.64 15.35 15.19
C ASN A 31 -29.71 14.77 16.59
N GLY A 32 -28.78 15.17 17.43
CA GLY A 32 -28.72 14.75 18.83
C GLY A 32 -29.99 15.02 19.64
N SER A 33 -30.73 16.07 19.29
CA SER A 33 -32.05 16.38 19.85
C SER A 33 -33.13 15.33 19.52
N ASP A 34 -33.04 14.68 18.36
CA ASP A 34 -33.93 13.59 17.94
C ASP A 34 -33.56 12.29 18.66
N VAL A 35 -32.26 12.02 18.83
CA VAL A 35 -31.74 10.89 19.61
C VAL A 35 -32.14 10.99 21.08
N LEU A 36 -32.20 12.21 21.63
CA LEU A 36 -32.68 12.45 22.99
C LEU A 36 -34.17 12.14 23.18
N ARG A 37 -35.00 12.27 22.14
CA ARG A 37 -36.42 11.92 22.21
C ARG A 37 -36.64 10.41 22.33
N VAL A 38 -35.73 9.61 21.78
CA VAL A 38 -35.74 8.14 21.86
C VAL A 38 -34.64 7.59 22.77
N ARG A 39 -34.15 8.40 23.73
CA ARG A 39 -32.97 8.11 24.54
C ARG A 39 -33.05 6.77 25.27
N ALA A 40 -34.21 6.41 25.79
CA ALA A 40 -34.40 5.16 26.50
C ALA A 40 -34.26 3.97 25.54
N GLU A 41 -34.85 4.05 24.34
CA GLU A 41 -34.68 3.02 23.30
C GLU A 41 -33.26 3.00 22.74
N PHE A 42 -32.63 4.16 22.52
CA PHE A 42 -31.25 4.27 22.03
C PHE A 42 -30.23 3.69 23.01
N LEU A 43 -30.34 3.98 24.31
CA LEU A 43 -29.45 3.39 25.32
C LEU A 43 -29.73 1.89 25.52
N ALA A 44 -31.00 1.48 25.49
CA ALA A 44 -31.37 0.06 25.50
C ALA A 44 -30.95 -0.69 24.21
N PHE A 45 -30.73 0.03 23.11
CA PHE A 45 -30.20 -0.48 21.84
C PHE A 45 -28.67 -0.63 21.89
N MET A 46 -27.97 0.36 22.48
CA MET A 46 -26.52 0.32 22.68
C MET A 46 -26.07 -0.70 23.73
N ASP A 47 -26.93 -1.07 24.68
CA ASP A 47 -26.64 -2.07 25.73
C ASP A 47 -26.84 -3.53 25.27
N ARG A 48 -27.21 -3.79 24.01
CA ARG A 48 -27.37 -5.17 23.48
C ARG A 48 -26.07 -5.74 22.95
N THR A 49 -25.83 -7.03 23.17
CA THR A 49 -24.64 -7.74 22.67
C THR A 49 -24.62 -7.79 21.14
N GLY A 50 -23.44 -7.58 20.54
CA GLY A 50 -23.25 -7.31 19.11
C GLY A 50 -23.82 -8.32 18.10
N TYR A 51 -24.23 -9.51 18.52
CA TYR A 51 -24.92 -10.49 17.67
C TYR A 51 -26.36 -10.07 17.27
N GLU A 52 -27.06 -9.30 18.12
CA GLU A 52 -28.43 -8.83 17.82
C GLU A 52 -28.45 -7.57 16.94
N PHE A 53 -27.33 -6.86 16.86
CA PHE A 53 -27.20 -5.61 16.10
C PHE A 53 -27.39 -5.85 14.59
N THR A 54 -26.94 -6.99 14.09
CA THR A 54 -26.94 -7.34 12.66
C THR A 54 -28.32 -7.78 12.16
N GLN A 55 -29.17 -8.39 13.02
CA GLN A 55 -30.54 -8.75 12.66
C GLN A 55 -31.51 -7.56 12.66
N CYS A 56 -31.28 -6.55 13.51
CA CYS A 56 -32.17 -5.39 13.59
C CYS A 56 -31.93 -4.31 12.51
N ALA A 57 -30.72 -4.21 11.95
CA ALA A 57 -30.46 -3.36 10.78
C ALA A 57 -31.36 -3.74 9.57
N GLY A 58 -31.70 -5.04 9.44
CA GLY A 58 -32.63 -5.55 8.43
C GLY A 58 -34.12 -5.29 8.72
N THR A 59 -34.50 -4.90 9.94
CA THR A 59 -35.90 -4.57 10.30
C THR A 59 -36.17 -3.07 10.35
N CYS A 60 -35.15 -2.22 10.54
CA CYS A 60 -35.28 -0.76 10.44
C CYS A 60 -35.60 -0.26 9.01
N SER A 61 -35.25 -1.04 7.97
CA SER A 61 -35.61 -0.76 6.57
C SER A 61 -37.08 -1.03 6.23
N ILE A 62 -37.83 -1.72 7.11
CA ILE A 62 -39.28 -1.97 6.95
C ILE A 62 -40.11 -0.99 7.80
N GLY A 63 -39.54 -0.43 8.87
CA GLY A 63 -40.24 0.46 9.81
C GLY A 63 -40.39 1.92 9.37
N THR A 64 -39.57 2.41 8.44
CA THR A 64 -39.60 3.81 7.95
C THR A 64 -40.77 4.11 6.99
N ALA A 65 -41.58 3.12 6.61
CA ALA A 65 -42.79 3.32 5.80
C ALA A 65 -44.04 3.77 6.61
N ILE A 66 -43.98 3.89 7.94
CA ILE A 66 -45.17 4.16 8.78
C ILE A 66 -45.23 5.60 9.34
N LEU A 67 -44.19 6.43 9.18
CA LEU A 67 -44.17 7.81 9.68
C LEU A 67 -44.12 8.85 8.56
N GLY A 68 -45.24 8.99 7.85
CA GLY A 68 -45.40 9.98 6.77
C GLY A 68 -46.85 10.36 6.46
N LYS A 69 -47.68 10.67 7.46
CA LYS A 69 -48.98 11.34 7.24
C LYS A 69 -48.75 12.83 6.95
N ARG A 70 -48.58 13.21 5.68
CA ARG A 70 -49.06 14.45 5.01
C ARG A 70 -48.31 14.69 3.70
N SER A 71 -48.82 14.09 2.62
CA SER A 71 -48.96 14.75 1.31
C SER A 71 -49.70 13.78 0.38
N LYS A 72 -51.03 13.88 0.39
CA LYS A 72 -51.90 13.29 -0.62
C LYS A 72 -52.23 14.40 -1.61
N SER A 73 -51.56 14.42 -2.76
CA SER A 73 -52.10 14.84 -4.06
C SER A 73 -50.94 15.09 -5.02
N ILE A 74 -51.13 14.67 -6.28
CA ILE A 74 -50.24 14.77 -7.44
C ILE A 74 -49.29 13.58 -7.57
N LEU A 75 -49.38 12.90 -8.73
CA LEU A 75 -48.75 11.64 -9.16
C LEU A 75 -49.48 10.34 -8.74
N PHE A 76 -50.78 10.29 -9.01
CA PHE A 76 -51.48 9.07 -9.42
C PHE A 76 -52.16 9.38 -10.75
N ASP A 77 -51.44 9.16 -11.85
CA ASP A 77 -51.96 8.95 -13.21
C ASP A 77 -50.74 8.78 -14.11
N GLU A 78 -50.42 7.52 -14.45
CA GLU A 78 -49.53 7.03 -15.53
C GLU A 78 -48.72 5.78 -15.13
N VAL A 79 -49.36 4.77 -14.53
CA VAL A 79 -48.95 3.37 -14.74
C VAL A 79 -50.20 2.51 -14.73
N ARG A 80 -50.93 2.54 -15.84
CA ARG A 80 -51.98 1.56 -16.12
C ARG A 80 -52.06 1.28 -17.61
N GLU A 81 -51.03 0.64 -18.18
CA GLU A 81 -51.23 -0.21 -19.36
C GLU A 81 -50.02 -1.14 -19.60
N TYR A 82 -50.34 -2.37 -20.02
CA TYR A 82 -49.48 -3.50 -20.38
C TYR A 82 -49.01 -4.43 -19.25
N GLY A 83 -49.83 -5.46 -19.04
CA GLY A 83 -49.48 -6.71 -18.39
C GLY A 83 -48.87 -7.74 -19.35
N GLU A 84 -48.45 -8.84 -18.71
CA GLU A 84 -48.31 -10.21 -19.24
C GLU A 84 -47.11 -10.52 -20.15
N THR A 85 -46.03 -11.04 -19.55
CA THR A 85 -45.59 -12.47 -19.60
C THR A 85 -44.07 -12.58 -19.46
N GLY A 86 -43.61 -13.60 -18.71
CA GLY A 86 -42.28 -14.19 -18.92
C GLY A 86 -41.22 -13.91 -17.86
N THR A 87 -41.18 -14.79 -16.85
CA THR A 87 -40.04 -15.17 -16.00
C THR A 87 -38.63 -14.99 -16.59
N ARG A 88 -37.73 -14.30 -15.88
CA ARG A 88 -36.51 -14.87 -15.24
C ARG A 88 -35.65 -13.78 -14.60
N ALA A 89 -35.08 -14.14 -13.45
CA ALA A 89 -34.15 -13.34 -12.67
C ALA A 89 -32.93 -12.90 -13.51
N GLY A 90 -32.53 -11.64 -13.33
CA GLY A 90 -31.28 -11.09 -13.83
C GLY A 90 -30.98 -9.79 -13.11
N HIS A 91 -30.07 -9.84 -12.14
CA HIS A 91 -29.44 -8.63 -11.62
C HIS A 91 -28.49 -8.12 -12.69
N GLY A 92 -28.88 -7.05 -13.38
CA GLY A 92 -28.02 -6.29 -14.26
C GLY A 92 -27.31 -5.21 -13.45
N TYR A 93 -25.99 -5.21 -13.53
CA TYR A 93 -25.11 -4.13 -13.12
C TYR A 93 -24.58 -3.45 -14.38
N CYS A 94 -24.59 -2.12 -14.43
CA CYS A 94 -23.84 -1.29 -15.38
C CYS A 94 -23.98 0.19 -14.98
N PRO A 95 -23.09 1.09 -15.40
CA PRO A 95 -21.71 1.27 -14.97
C PRO A 95 -21.48 2.71 -14.45
N GLY A 96 -20.24 3.05 -14.09
CA GLY A 96 -19.89 4.22 -13.29
C GLY A 96 -19.98 5.59 -13.97
N ALA A 97 -19.75 6.63 -13.16
CA ALA A 97 -19.01 7.84 -13.51
C ALA A 97 -18.96 8.82 -12.31
N GLU A 98 -17.77 9.41 -12.17
CA GLU A 98 -17.47 10.84 -11.98
C GLU A 98 -18.03 11.65 -10.79
N SER A 99 -17.07 12.38 -10.22
CA SER A 99 -17.14 13.43 -9.22
C SER A 99 -18.05 14.60 -9.55
N ALA A 100 -18.71 15.15 -8.52
CA ALA A 100 -19.19 16.53 -8.50
C ALA A 100 -19.04 17.16 -7.11
N TYR A 101 -18.43 18.35 -7.08
CA TYR A 101 -18.40 19.28 -5.95
C TYR A 101 -19.76 19.95 -5.75
N GLN A 102 -20.23 20.08 -4.50
CA GLN A 102 -21.06 21.22 -4.12
C GLN A 102 -20.90 21.55 -2.63
N ALA A 103 -20.54 22.81 -2.38
CA ALA A 103 -20.49 23.41 -1.07
C ALA A 103 -21.91 23.64 -0.52
N MET A 104 -22.15 23.24 0.73
CA MET A 104 -23.21 23.83 1.54
C MET A 104 -22.68 24.15 2.93
N SER A 105 -22.74 25.44 3.24
CA SER A 105 -22.58 26.04 4.54
C SER A 105 -23.69 25.57 5.49
N SER A 106 -23.33 25.11 6.68
CA SER A 106 -24.12 25.36 7.87
C SER A 106 -23.23 25.25 9.11
N SER A 107 -23.33 26.27 9.92
CA SER A 107 -22.65 26.53 11.18
C SER A 107 -23.21 25.67 12.31
N GLU A 108 -22.35 24.92 13.02
CA GLU A 108 -22.33 24.78 14.49
C GLU A 108 -21.24 23.78 14.94
N PRO A 109 -20.58 23.99 16.10
CA PRO A 109 -19.39 23.25 16.51
C PRO A 109 -19.71 21.92 17.22
N GLY A 110 -19.00 20.85 16.86
CA GLY A 110 -19.04 19.55 17.53
C GLY A 110 -18.11 18.52 16.91
N VAL A 111 -17.50 17.68 17.75
CA VAL A 111 -16.58 16.59 17.37
C VAL A 111 -17.28 15.62 16.40
N ARG A 112 -16.75 15.46 15.19
CA ARG A 112 -17.24 14.48 14.20
C ARG A 112 -16.26 13.33 14.04
N THR A 113 -16.75 12.11 14.04
CA THR A 113 -15.95 10.88 13.90
C THR A 113 -16.29 10.20 12.57
N TRP A 114 -15.26 9.79 11.81
CA TRP A 114 -15.43 8.89 10.68
C TRP A 114 -15.21 7.46 11.15
N ILE A 115 -16.26 6.63 11.09
CA ILE A 115 -16.16 5.18 11.29
C ILE A 115 -16.42 4.54 9.94
N THR A 116 -15.39 4.01 9.30
CA THR A 116 -15.55 3.17 8.12
C THR A 116 -15.72 1.73 8.56
N SER A 117 -16.94 1.19 8.51
CA SER A 117 -17.18 -0.24 8.63
C SER A 117 -17.15 -0.86 7.23
N SER A 118 -16.04 -1.44 6.82
CA SER A 118 -15.99 -2.29 5.64
C SER A 118 -16.46 -3.69 6.02
N SER A 119 -17.77 -3.94 5.96
CA SER A 119 -18.30 -5.30 6.00
C SER A 119 -18.37 -5.84 4.57
N VAL A 120 -17.38 -6.65 4.19
CA VAL A 120 -17.47 -7.44 2.96
C VAL A 120 -18.56 -8.50 3.16
N PRO A 121 -19.54 -8.67 2.25
CA PRO A 121 -20.47 -9.78 2.33
C PRO A 121 -19.69 -11.08 2.08
N VAL A 122 -19.44 -11.84 3.15
CA VAL A 122 -18.74 -13.13 3.06
C VAL A 122 -19.74 -14.19 2.60
N SER A 123 -19.45 -14.81 1.47
CA SER A 123 -20.09 -16.03 0.98
C SER A 123 -20.19 -17.09 2.09
N ALA A 124 -21.33 -17.78 2.17
CA ALA A 124 -21.76 -18.61 3.30
C ALA A 124 -20.91 -19.87 3.63
N ASN A 125 -19.70 -20.02 3.08
CA ASN A 125 -18.88 -21.24 3.22
C ASN A 125 -17.43 -21.02 3.71
N VAL A 126 -17.10 -19.88 4.34
CA VAL A 126 -15.77 -19.71 4.97
C VAL A 126 -15.76 -20.33 6.38
N PRO A 127 -14.73 -21.09 6.77
CA PRO A 127 -14.67 -21.70 8.10
C PRO A 127 -14.72 -20.64 9.20
N ALA A 128 -15.43 -20.96 10.29
CA ALA A 128 -15.57 -20.14 11.47
C ALA A 128 -14.20 -19.72 12.06
N PHE A 129 -14.19 -18.55 12.70
CA PHE A 129 -13.08 -17.90 13.43
C PHE A 129 -12.22 -16.90 12.64
N ARG A 130 -12.83 -15.89 12.02
CA ARG A 130 -12.20 -14.56 11.97
C ARG A 130 -12.86 -13.67 13.01
N ILE A 131 -12.16 -13.46 14.12
CA ILE A 131 -12.54 -12.45 15.11
C ILE A 131 -12.41 -11.08 14.43
N PRO A 132 -13.49 -10.29 14.36
CA PRO A 132 -13.42 -8.97 13.73
C PRO A 132 -12.58 -8.00 14.58
N HIS A 133 -11.82 -7.16 13.88
CA HIS A 133 -11.02 -6.08 14.47
C HIS A 133 -11.46 -4.76 13.86
N THR A 134 -11.50 -3.70 14.66
CA THR A 134 -11.81 -2.33 14.22
C THR A 134 -10.52 -1.52 14.18
N PHE A 135 -10.30 -0.80 13.09
CA PHE A 135 -9.11 0.04 12.90
C PHE A 135 -9.52 1.50 12.84
N VAL A 136 -8.70 2.39 13.41
CA VAL A 136 -8.94 3.82 13.36
C VAL A 136 -7.62 4.58 13.25
N LYS A 137 -7.60 5.59 12.39
CA LYS A 137 -6.52 6.56 12.30
C LYS A 137 -7.00 7.86 12.96
N PRO A 138 -6.39 8.32 14.07
CA PRO A 138 -6.77 9.57 14.69
C PRO A 138 -6.58 10.73 13.73
N GLY A 139 -7.54 11.65 13.74
CA GLY A 139 -7.49 12.90 12.98
C GLY A 139 -8.09 14.01 13.81
N ALA A 140 -7.74 15.25 13.45
CA ALA A 140 -8.37 16.45 13.97
C ALA A 140 -8.89 17.25 12.77
N LEU A 141 -10.13 17.72 12.84
CA LEU A 141 -10.68 18.58 11.79
C LEU A 141 -10.12 19.98 11.96
N ASN A 142 -9.74 20.62 10.85
CA ASN A 142 -9.33 22.02 10.88
C ASN A 142 -10.47 22.92 11.40
N SER A 143 -11.73 22.54 11.21
CA SER A 143 -12.89 23.26 11.77
C SER A 143 -12.88 23.33 13.30
N ASP A 144 -12.39 22.29 13.97
CA ASP A 144 -12.42 22.19 15.43
C ASP A 144 -11.44 23.15 16.10
N ILE A 145 -10.42 23.57 15.34
CA ILE A 145 -9.38 24.51 15.78
C ILE A 145 -9.41 25.83 14.99
N ALA A 146 -10.32 26.00 14.03
CA ALA A 146 -10.34 27.14 13.11
C ALA A 146 -10.46 28.48 13.85
N LEU A 147 -11.31 28.53 14.88
CA LEU A 147 -11.48 29.73 15.72
C LEU A 147 -10.22 30.03 16.56
N GLU A 148 -9.47 29.01 16.97
CA GLU A 148 -8.21 29.20 17.70
C GLU A 148 -7.07 29.63 16.78
N MET A 149 -7.15 29.25 15.49
CA MET A 149 -6.20 29.59 14.44
C MET A 149 -6.40 31.00 13.88
N GLU A 150 -7.60 31.58 14.00
CA GLU A 150 -7.90 32.90 13.41
C GLU A 150 -6.97 34.00 13.96
N GLY A 151 -6.26 34.67 13.04
CA GLY A 151 -5.31 35.74 13.38
C GLY A 151 -3.99 35.28 14.02
N ARG A 152 -3.72 33.97 14.05
CA ARG A 152 -2.47 33.41 14.58
C ARG A 152 -1.36 33.41 13.53
N ALA A 153 -0.10 33.42 14.00
CA ALA A 153 1.03 33.21 13.10
C ALA A 153 1.08 31.73 12.64
N PRO A 154 1.64 31.43 11.44
CA PRO A 154 1.70 30.05 10.91
C PRO A 154 2.39 29.03 11.83
N GLU A 155 3.28 29.46 12.73
CA GLU A 155 3.93 28.62 13.74
C GLU A 155 2.96 28.24 14.87
N GLU A 156 2.16 29.18 15.34
CA GLU A 156 1.14 28.98 16.37
C GLU A 156 0.01 28.08 15.83
N GLU A 157 -0.40 28.29 14.59
CA GLU A 157 -1.36 27.42 13.88
C GLU A 157 -0.86 25.96 13.82
N ARG A 158 0.42 25.75 13.51
CA ARG A 158 1.05 24.42 13.54
C ARG A 158 1.05 23.82 14.94
N GLY A 159 1.35 24.62 15.96
CA GLY A 159 1.25 24.20 17.36
C GLY A 159 -0.16 23.78 17.76
N LEU A 160 -1.18 24.50 17.29
CA LEU A 160 -2.60 24.17 17.50
C LEU A 160 -2.98 22.83 16.86
N ARG A 161 -2.63 22.62 15.58
CA ARG A 161 -2.86 21.35 14.87
C ARG A 161 -2.17 20.17 15.54
N SER A 162 -0.92 20.36 15.96
CA SER A 162 -0.14 19.38 16.71
C SER A 162 -0.87 18.95 17.99
N ARG A 163 -1.29 19.91 18.82
CA ARG A 163 -2.04 19.64 20.06
C ARG A 163 -3.37 18.93 19.82
N ALA A 164 -4.10 19.30 18.78
CA ALA A 164 -5.35 18.64 18.43
C ALA A 164 -5.12 17.17 18.04
N LEU A 165 -4.08 16.88 17.24
CA LEU A 165 -3.74 15.52 16.84
C LEU A 165 -3.24 14.67 18.01
N ILE A 166 -2.46 15.24 18.93
CA ILE A 166 -2.06 14.58 20.20
C ILE A 166 -3.30 14.18 21.00
N SER A 167 -4.24 15.13 21.14
CA SER A 167 -5.46 14.91 21.90
C SER A 167 -6.32 13.81 21.28
N ALA A 168 -6.48 13.83 19.95
CA ALA A 168 -7.16 12.77 19.20
C ALA A 168 -6.46 11.41 19.38
N SER A 169 -5.12 11.38 19.34
CA SER A 169 -4.36 10.13 19.50
C SER A 169 -4.41 9.58 20.93
N ALA A 170 -4.47 10.45 21.94
CA ALA A 170 -4.61 10.04 23.35
C ALA A 170 -6.01 9.51 23.69
N PHE A 171 -7.04 9.88 22.92
CA PHE A 171 -8.41 9.46 23.12
C PHE A 171 -8.61 7.96 22.88
N TYR A 172 -8.07 7.40 21.79
CA TYR A 172 -8.34 6.01 21.40
C TYR A 172 -7.83 4.95 22.40
N PRO A 173 -6.62 5.08 22.99
CA PRO A 173 -6.17 4.23 24.08
C PRO A 173 -7.13 4.17 25.28
N SER A 174 -7.79 5.31 25.58
CA SER A 174 -8.77 5.40 26.67
C SER A 174 -10.05 4.61 26.38
N LEU A 175 -10.37 4.37 25.10
CA LEU A 175 -11.49 3.53 24.65
C LEU A 175 -11.12 2.05 24.53
N GLY A 176 -9.89 1.66 24.89
CA GLY A 176 -9.43 0.28 24.79
C GLY A 176 -8.80 -0.10 23.45
N PHE A 177 -8.71 0.83 22.50
CA PHE A 177 -7.91 0.61 21.30
C PHE A 177 -6.43 0.55 21.66
N ARG A 178 -5.65 -0.23 20.91
CA ARG A 178 -4.19 -0.30 21.07
C ARG A 178 -3.51 0.06 19.77
N GLN A 179 -2.37 0.73 19.87
CA GLN A 179 -1.61 1.07 18.67
C GLN A 179 -1.15 -0.21 17.96
N ILE A 180 -1.32 -0.26 16.64
CA ILE A 180 -0.85 -1.41 15.86
C ILE A 180 0.58 -1.13 15.45
N GLY A 181 1.50 -1.79 16.13
CA GLY A 181 2.93 -1.54 15.97
C GLY A 181 3.27 -0.08 16.26
N MET A 182 3.97 0.57 15.34
CA MET A 182 4.30 2.00 15.41
C MET A 182 3.54 2.84 14.39
N THR A 183 2.46 2.31 13.83
CA THR A 183 1.64 3.03 12.84
C THR A 183 0.81 4.14 13.51
N SER A 184 0.30 5.08 12.71
CA SER A 184 -0.74 6.02 13.19
C SER A 184 -2.13 5.36 13.36
N ILE A 185 -2.22 4.03 13.24
CA ILE A 185 -3.47 3.28 13.28
C ILE A 185 -3.59 2.57 14.62
N PHE A 186 -4.76 2.68 15.21
CA PHE A 186 -5.15 2.00 16.43
C PHE A 186 -6.13 0.88 16.09
N GLY A 187 -5.96 -0.27 16.73
CA GLY A 187 -6.78 -1.45 16.59
C GLY A 187 -7.59 -1.74 17.85
N PHE A 188 -8.82 -2.19 17.70
CA PHE A 188 -9.64 -2.75 18.77
C PHE A 188 -10.09 -4.15 18.37
N SER A 189 -9.75 -5.15 19.19
CA SER A 189 -10.26 -6.51 18.99
C SER A 189 -11.65 -6.62 19.58
N LEU A 190 -12.57 -7.26 18.86
CA LEU A 190 -13.90 -7.60 19.39
C LEU A 190 -13.89 -8.91 20.18
N ASP A 191 -12.77 -9.66 20.22
CA ASP A 191 -12.63 -10.80 21.13
C ASP A 191 -12.25 -10.31 22.52
N PRO A 192 -13.13 -10.46 23.54
CA PRO A 192 -12.86 -10.01 24.89
C PRO A 192 -11.66 -10.71 25.54
N ARG A 193 -11.15 -11.81 24.96
CA ARG A 193 -9.98 -12.56 25.43
C ARG A 193 -8.69 -12.16 24.70
N HIS A 194 -8.75 -11.25 23.73
CA HIS A 194 -7.57 -10.81 23.00
C HIS A 194 -6.57 -10.11 23.93
N LEU A 195 -5.28 -10.43 23.78
CA LEU A 195 -4.20 -9.92 24.65
C LEU A 195 -4.08 -8.39 24.64
N SER A 196 -4.58 -7.70 23.61
CA SER A 196 -4.61 -6.23 23.58
C SER A 196 -5.39 -5.63 24.74
N HIS A 197 -6.40 -6.32 25.27
CA HIS A 197 -7.19 -5.85 26.41
C HIS A 197 -6.42 -5.88 27.73
N THR A 198 -5.32 -6.65 27.81
CA THR A 198 -4.46 -6.69 29.01
C THR A 198 -3.38 -5.62 29.01
N ILE A 199 -3.13 -4.98 27.86
CA ILE A 199 -2.17 -3.87 27.76
C ILE A 199 -2.82 -2.64 28.40
N VAL A 200 -2.19 -2.05 29.43
CA VAL A 200 -2.67 -0.77 29.97
C VAL A 200 -2.23 0.38 29.05
N PRO A 201 -2.99 1.48 28.93
CA PRO A 201 -2.63 2.60 28.06
C PRO A 201 -1.22 3.17 28.27
N ALA A 202 -0.69 3.10 29.50
CA ALA A 202 0.68 3.53 29.81
C ALA A 202 1.78 2.55 29.34
N GLN A 203 1.41 1.28 29.07
CA GLN A 203 2.30 0.23 28.54
C GLN A 203 2.15 0.06 27.03
N ASP A 204 1.12 0.67 26.42
CA ASP A 204 0.99 0.78 24.97
C ASP A 204 2.05 1.77 24.50
N SER A 205 3.25 1.26 24.23
CA SER A 205 4.48 2.01 23.98
C SER A 205 4.44 2.74 22.64
N GLY A 206 3.66 3.83 22.63
CA GLY A 206 3.67 4.97 21.72
C GLY A 206 3.23 6.28 22.40
N SER A 207 2.94 6.25 23.71
CA SER A 207 2.92 7.43 24.57
C SER A 207 4.36 7.94 24.66
N ILE A 208 4.85 8.85 23.83
CA ILE A 208 4.32 10.17 23.56
C ILE A 208 4.65 10.51 22.10
N TYR A 209 3.66 10.47 21.21
CA TYR A 209 3.68 11.34 20.04
C TYR A 209 3.57 12.78 20.57
N GLN A 210 4.70 13.41 20.89
CA GLN A 210 4.80 14.86 20.96
C GLN A 210 5.25 15.25 19.56
N PRO A 211 4.36 15.75 18.67
CA PRO A 211 4.82 16.41 17.48
C PRO A 211 5.64 17.58 18.01
N ALA A 212 6.96 17.52 17.77
CA ALA A 212 7.86 18.60 18.08
C ALA A 212 7.20 19.91 17.61
N GLN A 213 7.06 20.86 18.52
CA GLN A 213 6.65 22.22 18.17
C GLN A 213 7.57 22.69 17.03
N GLY A 214 7.05 22.84 15.81
CA GLY A 214 7.80 23.50 14.74
C GLY A 214 7.75 22.95 13.31
N TYR A 215 7.16 21.79 12.99
CA TYR A 215 7.11 21.33 11.58
C TYR A 215 5.71 20.75 11.30
N GLY A 216 4.85 21.32 10.46
CA GLY A 216 5.12 21.86 9.14
C GLY A 216 5.16 20.68 8.18
N ASN A 217 4.11 20.50 7.38
CA ASN A 217 3.94 19.40 6.43
C ASN A 217 4.89 19.48 5.23
N GLN A 218 6.18 19.75 5.46
CA GLN A 218 7.26 19.65 4.47
C GLN A 218 7.54 18.20 4.06
N TRP A 219 6.72 17.24 4.51
CA TRP A 219 6.73 15.85 4.11
C TRP A 219 6.14 15.62 2.71
N VAL A 220 5.44 16.61 2.13
CA VAL A 220 4.74 16.45 0.85
C VAL A 220 5.49 17.09 -0.33
N ASP A 221 6.22 18.18 -0.12
CA ASP A 221 6.82 18.95 -1.23
C ASP A 221 8.24 18.49 -1.64
N ILE A 222 8.92 17.64 -0.85
CA ILE A 222 10.29 17.15 -1.15
C ILE A 222 10.27 15.93 -2.09
N VAL A 223 9.10 15.39 -2.44
CA VAL A 223 8.97 14.27 -3.39
C VAL A 223 9.10 14.73 -4.85
N ALA A 224 9.01 16.04 -5.13
CA ALA A 224 9.39 16.59 -6.42
C ALA A 224 10.93 16.75 -6.48
N GLN A 225 11.56 16.08 -7.44
CA GLN A 225 12.95 16.35 -7.82
C GLN A 225 13.13 17.82 -8.28
N PRO A 226 14.37 18.34 -8.31
CA PRO A 226 14.62 19.74 -8.60
C PRO A 226 14.47 20.01 -10.10
N GLU A 227 13.38 20.67 -10.49
CA GLU A 227 13.27 21.32 -11.80
C GLU A 227 13.62 22.81 -11.68
N GLU A 228 14.70 23.16 -12.36
CA GLU A 228 15.13 24.42 -12.95
C GLU A 228 14.49 25.74 -12.42
N GLU A 229 15.36 26.56 -11.82
CA GLU A 229 15.11 27.94 -11.42
C GLU A 229 14.63 28.82 -12.59
N HIS A 230 13.32 29.02 -12.70
CA HIS A 230 12.79 30.16 -13.45
C HIS A 230 12.72 31.39 -12.54
N SER A 231 13.70 32.28 -12.78
CA SER A 231 13.83 33.62 -12.21
C SER A 231 12.54 34.44 -12.37
N LEU A 232 11.95 34.87 -11.26
CA LEU A 232 10.97 35.96 -11.24
C LEU A 232 11.47 37.11 -10.35
N SER A 233 11.37 38.28 -10.95
CA SER A 233 11.93 39.58 -10.59
C SER A 233 11.49 40.10 -9.22
N LYS A 234 12.47 40.62 -8.47
CA LYS A 234 12.28 41.51 -7.31
C LYS A 234 11.53 42.78 -7.72
N GLY A 235 10.32 42.96 -7.20
CA GLY A 235 9.64 44.25 -7.14
C GLY A 235 10.12 45.04 -5.92
N GLN A 236 10.75 46.18 -6.15
CA GLN A 236 11.14 47.16 -5.15
C GLN A 236 9.89 47.88 -4.62
N SER A 237 9.70 47.96 -3.30
CA SER A 237 8.93 49.03 -2.67
C SER A 237 9.74 49.61 -1.52
N SER A 238 10.21 50.83 -1.73
CA SER A 238 10.89 51.70 -0.78
C SER A 238 9.89 52.27 0.25
N SER A 239 10.16 52.09 1.53
CA SER A 239 9.75 53.02 2.57
C SER A 239 10.91 53.18 3.54
N GLU A 240 11.51 54.37 3.51
CA GLU A 240 12.45 54.88 4.50
C GLU A 240 11.73 55.03 5.84
N GLU A 241 12.19 54.33 6.88
CA GLU A 241 12.00 54.79 8.26
C GLU A 241 13.28 54.57 9.08
N ASP A 242 13.69 55.67 9.69
CA ASP A 242 14.73 55.85 10.70
C ASP A 242 14.65 54.79 11.81
N SER A 243 15.75 54.08 12.09
CA SER A 243 15.98 53.38 13.36
C SER A 243 17.47 53.10 13.59
N LEU A 244 17.86 53.28 14.84
CA LEU A 244 19.21 53.31 15.43
C LEU A 244 20.03 52.03 15.24
N PRO A 245 21.38 52.06 15.46
CA PRO A 245 22.23 50.89 15.28
C PRO A 245 22.08 49.90 16.45
N GLU A 246 21.20 48.91 16.29
CA GLU A 246 21.27 47.64 17.02
C GLU A 246 22.15 46.66 16.23
N GLU A 247 23.46 46.90 16.22
CA GLU A 247 24.45 45.90 15.84
C GLU A 247 24.68 44.97 17.03
N GLU A 248 23.88 43.90 17.14
CA GLU A 248 24.28 42.56 17.60
C GLU A 248 23.03 41.65 17.72
N ASP A 249 23.09 40.47 17.07
CA ASP A 249 22.28 39.27 17.36
C ASP A 249 20.88 39.04 16.74
N SER A 250 20.68 39.35 15.45
CA SER A 250 19.59 38.73 14.65
C SER A 250 20.13 37.80 13.54
N LEU A 251 20.89 36.77 13.93
CA LEU A 251 21.13 35.65 13.02
C LEU A 251 19.79 35.04 12.63
N SER A 252 19.59 34.76 11.34
CA SER A 252 18.35 34.12 10.90
C SER A 252 18.22 32.74 11.56
N GLU A 253 16.98 32.28 11.79
CA GLU A 253 16.73 30.95 12.38
C GLU A 253 17.45 29.83 11.62
N GLU A 254 17.62 29.99 10.31
CA GLU A 254 18.37 29.08 9.45
C GLU A 254 19.87 29.05 9.83
N GLN A 255 20.49 30.20 10.07
CA GLN A 255 21.89 30.30 10.49
C GLN A 255 22.10 29.71 11.89
N LEU A 256 21.15 29.93 12.80
CA LEU A 256 21.14 29.31 14.12
C LEU A 256 21.03 27.78 14.04
N SER A 257 20.14 27.27 13.17
CA SER A 257 19.98 25.83 12.91
C SER A 257 21.24 25.22 12.31
N LYS A 258 21.88 25.90 11.35
CA LYS A 258 23.16 25.49 10.73
C LYS A 258 24.29 25.42 11.76
N LYS A 259 24.37 26.38 12.67
CA LYS A 259 25.33 26.35 13.79
C LYS A 259 25.04 25.23 14.78
N LYS A 260 23.77 24.93 15.03
CA LYS A 260 23.36 23.90 16.01
C LYS A 260 23.55 22.47 15.49
N PHE A 261 23.31 22.23 14.19
CA PHE A 261 23.36 20.91 13.58
C PHE A 261 24.22 20.88 12.30
N PRO A 262 25.52 21.21 12.38
CA PRO A 262 26.34 21.43 11.19
C PRO A 262 26.47 20.18 10.31
N LEU A 263 26.56 18.99 10.92
CA LEU A 263 26.65 17.73 10.17
C LEU A 263 25.33 17.38 9.45
N HIS A 264 24.18 17.63 10.07
CA HIS A 264 22.87 17.39 9.45
C HIS A 264 22.67 18.28 8.24
N HIS A 265 23.00 19.57 8.35
CA HIS A 265 22.97 20.51 7.22
C HIS A 265 23.96 20.12 6.13
N ALA A 266 25.19 19.71 6.48
CA ALA A 266 26.13 19.18 5.50
C ALA A 266 25.58 17.96 4.74
N ALA A 267 24.84 17.07 5.43
CA ALA A 267 24.19 15.91 4.81
C ALA A 267 22.93 16.28 3.98
N LEU A 268 22.35 17.45 4.18
CA LEU A 268 21.23 17.94 3.36
C LEU A 268 21.72 18.68 2.11
N ASP A 269 22.74 19.53 2.27
CA ASP A 269 23.12 20.54 1.29
C ASP A 269 24.27 20.10 0.36
N LEU A 270 25.22 19.29 0.86
CA LEU A 270 26.42 18.93 0.10
C LEU A 270 26.21 17.66 -0.74
N SER A 271 27.06 17.40 -1.73
CA SER A 271 27.12 16.08 -2.38
C SER A 271 27.58 14.99 -1.41
N ASP A 272 27.40 13.71 -1.76
CA ASP A 272 27.83 12.60 -0.89
C ASP A 272 29.35 12.63 -0.62
N ALA A 273 30.17 12.90 -1.64
CA ALA A 273 31.62 12.98 -1.50
C ALA A 273 32.08 14.15 -0.62
N GLU A 274 31.47 15.33 -0.77
CA GLU A 274 31.74 16.51 0.05
C GLU A 274 31.27 16.33 1.50
N CYS A 275 30.15 15.65 1.69
CA CYS A 275 29.64 15.26 3.01
C CYS A 275 30.64 14.35 3.73
N VAL A 276 31.21 13.35 3.05
CA VAL A 276 32.29 12.51 3.59
C VAL A 276 33.54 13.33 3.91
N ALA A 277 33.93 14.28 3.06
CA ALA A 277 35.08 15.14 3.32
C ALA A 277 34.87 15.98 4.60
N THR A 278 33.67 16.52 4.76
CA THR A 278 33.25 17.24 5.97
C THR A 278 33.30 16.35 7.20
N PHE A 279 32.77 15.12 7.12
CA PHE A 279 32.82 14.18 8.25
C PHE A 279 34.26 13.84 8.65
N LYS A 280 35.15 13.63 7.68
CA LYS A 280 36.58 13.40 7.95
C LYS A 280 37.24 14.60 8.63
N GLN A 281 36.90 15.82 8.21
CA GLN A 281 37.40 17.04 8.85
C GLN A 281 36.97 17.12 10.32
N TYR A 282 35.67 16.99 10.60
CA TYR A 282 35.16 17.02 11.97
C TYR A 282 35.74 15.90 12.84
N ALA A 283 35.96 14.71 12.28
CA ALA A 283 36.62 13.62 12.99
C ALA A 283 38.08 13.94 13.33
N ALA A 284 38.82 14.55 12.41
CA ALA A 284 40.20 14.98 12.63
C ALA A 284 40.30 16.10 13.70
N GLU A 285 39.28 16.95 13.77
CA GLU A 285 39.13 18.01 14.80
C GLU A 285 38.66 17.47 16.17
N GLY A 286 38.42 16.16 16.29
CA GLY A 286 38.00 15.54 17.55
C GLY A 286 36.53 15.76 17.89
N TRP A 287 35.65 15.87 16.90
CA TRP A 287 34.20 15.97 17.13
C TRP A 287 33.67 14.74 17.87
N GLU A 288 32.99 14.94 19.01
CA GLU A 288 32.43 13.86 19.82
C GLU A 288 30.90 13.73 19.71
N LYS A 289 30.22 14.78 19.21
CA LYS A 289 28.75 14.88 19.21
C LYS A 289 28.09 14.18 18.01
N TRP A 290 28.57 12.98 17.64
CA TRP A 290 28.02 12.20 16.52
C TRP A 290 26.58 11.74 16.77
N SER A 291 26.21 11.54 18.04
CA SER A 291 24.87 11.14 18.48
C SER A 291 23.91 12.32 18.64
N LEU A 292 24.31 13.53 18.24
CA LEU A 292 23.41 14.68 18.25
C LEU A 292 22.25 14.42 17.29
N CYS A 293 21.03 14.69 17.73
CA CYS A 293 19.85 14.59 16.89
C CYS A 293 19.30 15.98 16.56
N ASN A 294 18.70 16.14 15.37
CA ASN A 294 18.00 17.37 15.00
C ASN A 294 16.67 17.50 15.78
N ASN A 295 15.87 18.51 15.43
CA ASN A 295 14.57 18.74 16.07
C ASN A 295 13.55 17.59 15.85
N ALA A 296 13.74 16.75 14.83
CA ALA A 296 12.92 15.56 14.55
C ALA A 296 13.44 14.29 15.26
N GLN A 297 14.46 14.42 16.12
CA GLN A 297 15.22 13.32 16.71
C GLN A 297 15.93 12.42 15.67
N ASP A 298 16.14 12.91 14.45
CA ASP A 298 16.98 12.22 13.47
C ASP A 298 18.45 12.44 13.82
N ASN A 299 19.19 11.35 13.97
CA ASN A 299 20.63 11.42 14.05
C ASN A 299 21.23 11.54 12.63
N ILE A 300 22.54 11.74 12.54
CA ILE A 300 23.20 11.95 11.24
C ILE A 300 23.08 10.73 10.29
N LEU A 301 22.92 9.52 10.82
CA LEU A 301 22.73 8.31 10.02
C LEU A 301 21.32 8.23 9.43
N HIS A 302 20.29 8.69 10.15
CA HIS A 302 18.93 8.87 9.58
C HIS A 302 18.98 9.80 8.36
N VAL A 303 19.61 10.97 8.50
CA VAL A 303 19.67 11.97 7.43
C VAL A 303 20.45 11.47 6.22
N THR A 304 21.63 10.89 6.42
CA THR A 304 22.45 10.40 5.29
C THR A 304 21.80 9.23 4.56
N ALA A 305 21.15 8.31 5.28
CA ALA A 305 20.38 7.23 4.68
C ALA A 305 19.21 7.77 3.84
N TRP A 306 18.41 8.67 4.43
CA TRP A 306 17.23 9.28 3.81
C TRP A 306 17.56 10.11 2.57
N ARG A 307 18.72 10.77 2.56
CA ARG A 307 19.22 11.56 1.43
C ARG A 307 19.97 10.72 0.39
N PHE A 308 19.89 9.39 0.47
CA PHE A 308 20.53 8.44 -0.45
C PHE A 308 22.03 8.71 -0.62
N LYS A 309 22.74 8.88 0.50
CA LYS A 309 24.18 9.16 0.56
C LYS A 309 24.98 7.92 0.98
N PRO A 310 25.25 6.95 0.07
CA PRO A 310 25.85 5.68 0.43
C PRO A 310 27.27 5.80 0.98
N LEU A 311 28.09 6.72 0.47
CA LEU A 311 29.46 6.92 0.93
C LEU A 311 29.47 7.46 2.37
N SER A 312 28.67 8.49 2.64
CA SER A 312 28.49 9.03 3.99
C SER A 312 27.91 8.02 4.97
N THR A 313 26.87 7.29 4.56
CA THR A 313 26.25 6.22 5.37
C THR A 313 27.28 5.16 5.75
N ARG A 314 28.06 4.67 4.77
CA ARG A 314 29.12 3.69 4.98
C ARG A 314 30.26 4.24 5.83
N TRP A 315 30.64 5.50 5.61
CA TRP A 315 31.70 6.15 6.39
C TRP A 315 31.31 6.23 7.86
N LEU A 316 30.09 6.66 8.19
CA LEU A 316 29.60 6.73 9.58
C LEU A 316 29.62 5.35 10.26
N LEU A 317 29.13 4.32 9.57
CA LEU A 317 29.09 2.95 10.09
C LEU A 317 30.49 2.33 10.28
N ASN A 318 31.51 2.83 9.60
CA ASN A 318 32.86 2.29 9.69
C ASN A 318 33.76 3.08 10.67
N ASN A 319 33.57 4.40 10.78
CA ASN A 319 34.53 5.29 11.43
C ASN A 319 34.06 5.89 12.76
N VAL A 320 32.75 5.85 13.06
CA VAL A 320 32.22 6.46 14.29
C VAL A 320 32.13 5.42 15.41
N ALA A 321 32.72 5.71 16.57
CA ALA A 321 32.71 4.81 17.73
C ALA A 321 31.28 4.49 18.22
N THR A 322 30.37 5.47 18.14
CA THR A 322 28.96 5.34 18.53
C THR A 322 28.06 4.77 17.41
N LYS A 323 28.62 4.16 16.36
CA LYS A 323 27.85 3.61 15.21
C LYS A 323 26.66 2.73 15.58
N ASN A 324 26.77 1.91 16.62
CA ASN A 324 25.66 1.05 17.07
C ASN A 324 24.53 1.90 17.66
N LEU A 325 24.88 2.93 18.42
CA LEU A 325 23.89 3.89 18.95
C LEU A 325 23.20 4.62 17.80
N LEU A 326 23.93 5.04 16.76
CA LEU A 326 23.32 5.66 15.57
C LEU A 326 22.40 4.70 14.83
N LYS A 327 22.84 3.46 14.61
CA LYS A 327 22.12 2.44 13.85
C LYS A 327 20.80 2.02 14.49
N PHE A 328 20.72 2.01 15.82
CA PHE A 328 19.54 1.54 16.55
C PHE A 328 18.74 2.67 17.21
N ALA A 329 19.22 3.91 17.19
CA ALA A 329 18.46 5.06 17.68
C ALA A 329 17.21 5.27 16.84
N ARG A 330 16.10 5.61 17.51
CA ARG A 330 14.80 5.87 16.90
C ARG A 330 14.53 7.38 16.90
N ASN A 331 13.97 7.89 15.82
CA ASN A 331 13.56 9.30 15.71
C ASN A 331 12.18 9.55 16.36
N ASN A 332 11.61 10.76 16.21
CA ASN A 332 10.29 11.10 16.79
C ASN A 332 9.13 10.28 16.21
N GLN A 333 9.31 9.72 15.00
CA GLN A 333 8.34 8.80 14.39
C GLN A 333 8.57 7.35 14.82
N GLY A 334 9.59 7.11 15.65
CA GLY A 334 9.95 5.79 16.11
C GLY A 334 10.82 5.00 15.15
N TYR A 335 11.27 5.56 14.02
CA TYR A 335 12.05 4.83 13.03
C TYR A 335 13.54 4.80 13.35
N THR A 336 14.16 3.63 13.20
CA THR A 336 15.63 3.52 13.02
C THR A 336 16.05 4.05 11.65
N PRO A 337 17.34 4.34 11.38
CA PRO A 337 17.79 4.77 10.06
C PRO A 337 17.44 3.77 8.94
N LEU A 338 17.47 2.47 9.22
CA LEU A 338 17.09 1.44 8.25
C LEU A 338 15.58 1.47 7.97
N GLU A 339 14.74 1.52 9.02
CA GLU A 339 13.29 1.57 8.87
C GLU A 339 12.85 2.88 8.18
N LEU A 340 13.46 4.02 8.53
CA LEU A 340 13.20 5.32 7.90
C LEU A 340 13.53 5.31 6.40
N LEU A 341 14.56 4.59 5.99
CA LEU A 341 14.87 4.40 4.57
C LEU A 341 13.84 3.46 3.92
N GLN A 342 13.48 2.36 4.56
CA GLN A 342 12.60 1.34 3.96
C GLN A 342 11.15 1.81 3.77
N ASP A 343 10.59 2.55 4.72
CA ASP A 343 9.18 2.94 4.70
C ASP A 343 8.81 3.73 3.41
N PRO A 344 9.56 4.77 3.01
CA PRO A 344 9.19 5.51 1.80
C PRO A 344 9.64 4.83 0.51
N LEU A 345 10.55 3.85 0.58
CA LEU A 345 10.84 2.97 -0.54
C LEU A 345 9.67 2.03 -0.83
N GLU A 346 8.98 1.55 0.21
CA GLU A 346 7.74 0.79 0.06
C GLU A 346 6.64 1.64 -0.58
N ILE A 347 6.53 2.91 -0.18
CA ILE A 347 5.61 3.87 -0.82
C ILE A 347 5.98 4.07 -2.29
N LYS A 348 7.25 4.38 -2.61
CA LYS A 348 7.70 4.59 -4.01
C LYS A 348 7.53 3.37 -4.88
N ARG A 349 7.66 2.17 -4.29
CA ARG A 349 7.45 0.91 -4.99
C ARG A 349 5.97 0.72 -5.35
N THR A 350 5.07 1.10 -4.44
CA THR A 350 3.64 0.77 -4.59
C THR A 350 2.85 1.90 -5.24
N TYR A 351 3.19 3.16 -4.98
CA TYR A 351 2.41 4.32 -5.40
C TYR A 351 3.28 5.45 -5.95
N LEU A 352 2.87 6.01 -7.09
CA LEU A 352 3.24 7.35 -7.49
C LEU A 352 2.21 8.33 -6.96
N LYS A 353 2.67 9.25 -6.12
CA LYS A 353 1.84 10.35 -5.63
C LYS A 353 1.85 11.47 -6.67
N ASP A 354 0.77 11.58 -7.43
CA ASP A 354 0.45 12.77 -8.20
C ASP A 354 -0.26 13.78 -7.27
N SER A 355 -0.24 15.06 -7.64
CA SER A 355 -0.86 16.17 -6.87
C SER A 355 -2.34 15.92 -6.55
N PHE A 356 -3.01 15.08 -7.35
CA PHE A 356 -4.45 14.81 -7.25
C PHE A 356 -4.81 13.34 -7.00
N SER A 357 -3.87 12.39 -7.12
CA SER A 357 -4.17 10.95 -6.97
C SER A 357 -2.94 10.12 -6.59
N ASN A 358 -3.17 8.96 -5.97
CA ASN A 358 -2.16 7.92 -5.82
C ASN A 358 -2.37 6.92 -6.96
N VAL A 359 -1.42 6.83 -7.89
CA VAL A 359 -1.42 5.85 -8.97
C VAL A 359 -0.66 4.62 -8.48
N ASP A 360 -1.29 3.45 -8.51
CA ASP A 360 -0.58 2.19 -8.23
C ASP A 360 0.47 1.94 -9.33
N VAL A 361 1.72 1.80 -8.90
CA VAL A 361 2.87 1.55 -9.78
C VAL A 361 3.65 0.32 -9.37
N SER A 362 3.12 -0.51 -8.48
CA SER A 362 3.73 -1.79 -8.11
C SER A 362 4.09 -2.60 -9.36
N ASP A 363 3.15 -2.66 -10.30
CA ASP A 363 3.32 -3.29 -11.58
C ASP A 363 4.38 -2.62 -12.43
N TYR A 364 4.65 -1.30 -12.31
CA TYR A 364 5.60 -0.50 -13.10
C TYR A 364 6.96 -0.25 -12.42
N PHE A 365 7.17 -0.83 -11.24
CA PHE A 365 8.39 -0.62 -10.47
C PHE A 365 9.63 -1.16 -11.19
N GLN A 366 10.59 -0.28 -11.50
CA GLN A 366 11.82 -0.63 -12.21
C GLN A 366 12.99 -1.01 -11.30
N GLY A 367 12.79 -0.98 -9.98
CA GLY A 367 13.85 -1.14 -9.00
C GLY A 367 14.26 0.19 -8.35
N PHE A 368 14.95 0.10 -7.22
CA PHE A 368 15.49 1.27 -6.54
C PHE A 368 16.80 1.75 -7.19
N SER A 369 17.10 3.04 -7.04
CA SER A 369 18.37 3.60 -7.54
C SER A 369 19.58 2.94 -6.88
N LEU A 370 20.71 2.93 -7.58
CA LEU A 370 21.96 2.35 -7.08
C LEU A 370 22.36 2.92 -5.71
N ASP A 371 22.25 4.23 -5.52
CA ASP A 371 22.58 4.89 -4.24
C ASP A 371 21.68 4.41 -3.10
N THR A 372 20.39 4.21 -3.38
CA THR A 372 19.43 3.62 -2.43
C THR A 372 19.83 2.20 -2.05
N VAL A 373 20.18 1.38 -3.04
CA VAL A 373 20.60 -0.01 -2.85
C VAL A 373 21.88 -0.07 -2.01
N GLU A 374 22.85 0.79 -2.27
CA GLU A 374 24.10 0.87 -1.52
C GLU A 374 23.89 1.37 -0.08
N CYS A 375 22.96 2.30 0.15
CA CYS A 375 22.52 2.70 1.51
C CYS A 375 21.87 1.53 2.26
N LEU A 376 20.93 0.82 1.63
CA LEU A 376 20.28 -0.37 2.21
C LEU A 376 21.31 -1.45 2.55
N ALA A 377 22.25 -1.71 1.64
CA ALA A 377 23.34 -2.66 1.86
C ALA A 377 24.18 -2.27 3.08
N ALA A 378 24.60 -1.01 3.16
CA ALA A 378 25.40 -0.50 4.28
C ALA A 378 24.67 -0.66 5.63
N LEU A 379 23.39 -0.26 5.70
CA LEU A 379 22.59 -0.35 6.93
C LEU A 379 22.32 -1.80 7.35
N ARG A 380 22.19 -2.72 6.39
CA ARG A 380 22.10 -4.17 6.63
C ARG A 380 23.44 -4.82 6.97
N GLY A 381 24.55 -4.07 6.91
CA GLY A 381 25.90 -4.59 7.19
C GLY A 381 26.42 -5.50 6.08
N LEU A 382 25.94 -5.32 4.85
CA LEU A 382 26.39 -6.05 3.67
C LEU A 382 27.52 -5.27 3.00
N PHE A 383 28.71 -5.89 2.94
CA PHE A 383 29.89 -5.37 2.26
C PHE A 383 30.22 -6.26 1.06
N ASP A 384 30.76 -5.68 -0.01
CA ASP A 384 31.11 -6.38 -1.26
C ASP A 384 29.94 -7.22 -1.81
N ILE A 385 28.76 -6.58 -1.89
CA ILE A 385 27.53 -7.25 -2.35
C ILE A 385 27.73 -7.83 -3.75
N LYS A 386 27.51 -9.15 -3.88
CA LYS A 386 27.49 -9.80 -5.19
C LYS A 386 26.32 -9.26 -6.00
N ARG A 387 26.39 -9.39 -7.35
CA ARG A 387 25.30 -8.99 -8.25
C ARG A 387 23.92 -9.45 -7.77
N ILE A 388 23.82 -10.70 -7.31
CA ILE A 388 22.57 -11.26 -6.76
C ILE A 388 22.09 -10.51 -5.52
N GLN A 389 22.97 -10.17 -4.58
CA GLN A 389 22.58 -9.41 -3.38
C GLN A 389 22.15 -7.99 -3.73
N ARG A 390 22.76 -7.39 -4.76
CA ARG A 390 22.35 -6.08 -5.27
C ARG A 390 20.94 -6.12 -5.85
N LEU A 391 20.64 -7.09 -6.72
CA LEU A 391 19.31 -7.26 -7.32
C LEU A 391 18.23 -7.50 -6.24
N ARG A 392 18.54 -8.23 -5.16
CA ARG A 392 17.61 -8.38 -4.01
C ARG A 392 17.20 -7.07 -3.38
N LEU A 393 18.18 -6.19 -3.19
CA LEU A 393 17.94 -4.89 -2.59
C LEU A 393 17.21 -3.98 -3.57
N GLU A 394 17.61 -4.01 -4.84
CA GLU A 394 17.01 -3.24 -5.95
C GLU A 394 15.51 -3.55 -6.11
N TYR A 395 15.14 -4.82 -6.05
CA TYR A 395 13.75 -5.28 -6.21
C TYR A 395 13.03 -5.61 -4.91
N GLY A 396 13.55 -5.16 -3.75
CA GLY A 396 12.83 -5.22 -2.48
C GLY A 396 12.55 -6.63 -1.92
N CYS A 397 13.35 -7.64 -2.28
CA CYS A 397 13.23 -8.98 -1.72
C CYS A 397 13.40 -8.94 -0.18
N SER A 398 12.43 -9.50 0.54
CA SER A 398 12.45 -9.56 2.02
C SER A 398 12.82 -10.93 2.58
N CYS A 399 12.62 -12.03 1.83
CA CYS A 399 12.89 -13.38 2.34
C CYS A 399 14.33 -13.86 2.11
N GLY A 400 15.05 -13.30 1.13
CA GLY A 400 16.41 -13.73 0.77
C GLY A 400 16.49 -15.07 0.00
N GLU A 401 15.34 -15.66 -0.35
CA GLU A 401 15.23 -16.97 -1.03
C GLU A 401 14.61 -16.86 -2.44
N CYS A 402 14.35 -15.65 -2.94
CA CYS A 402 13.77 -15.45 -4.27
C CYS A 402 14.68 -15.98 -5.39
N ILE A 403 14.10 -16.64 -6.41
CA ILE A 403 14.79 -16.98 -7.66
C ILE A 403 14.96 -15.70 -8.48
N GLY A 404 16.19 -15.45 -8.94
CA GLY A 404 16.52 -14.22 -9.66
C GLY A 404 16.30 -12.94 -8.83
N ASP A 405 16.00 -13.10 -7.54
CA ASP A 405 15.71 -12.04 -6.56
C ASP A 405 14.34 -11.37 -6.67
N PHE A 406 13.51 -11.79 -7.62
CA PHE A 406 12.16 -11.28 -7.82
C PHE A 406 11.07 -12.35 -7.68
N ILE A 407 11.33 -13.64 -7.95
CA ILE A 407 10.33 -14.72 -7.80
C ILE A 407 10.43 -15.32 -6.40
N SER A 408 9.47 -15.04 -5.52
CA SER A 408 9.49 -15.58 -4.15
C SER A 408 9.30 -17.09 -4.09
N PRO A 409 9.63 -17.76 -2.96
CA PRO A 409 9.37 -19.19 -2.80
C PRO A 409 7.89 -19.58 -2.98
N ARG A 410 6.96 -18.76 -2.46
CA ARG A 410 5.53 -18.99 -2.63
C ARG A 410 5.07 -18.75 -4.06
N MET A 411 5.56 -17.68 -4.69
CA MET A 411 5.29 -17.41 -6.10
C MET A 411 5.85 -18.52 -7.00
N LYS A 412 7.05 -19.02 -6.71
CA LYS A 412 7.65 -20.17 -7.40
C LYS A 412 6.74 -21.40 -7.33
N ALA A 413 6.17 -21.69 -6.15
CA ALA A 413 5.32 -22.86 -5.97
C ALA A 413 4.05 -22.79 -6.84
N ILE A 414 3.34 -21.65 -6.80
CA ILE A 414 2.14 -21.44 -7.61
C ILE A 414 2.47 -21.34 -9.10
N PHE A 415 3.54 -20.64 -9.47
CA PHE A 415 3.99 -20.53 -10.87
C PHE A 415 4.37 -21.91 -11.44
N GLY A 416 5.09 -22.73 -10.66
CA GLY A 416 5.47 -24.08 -11.06
C GLY A 416 4.29 -25.06 -11.08
N PHE A 417 3.28 -24.86 -10.24
CA PHE A 417 2.03 -25.60 -10.29
C PHE A 417 1.24 -25.26 -11.56
N SER A 418 1.05 -23.97 -11.83
CA SER A 418 0.40 -23.46 -13.04
C SER A 418 1.06 -24.01 -14.32
N ALA A 419 2.38 -23.96 -14.41
CA ALA A 419 3.12 -24.46 -15.56
C ALA A 419 2.85 -25.96 -15.83
N ARG A 420 2.83 -26.77 -14.77
CA ARG A 420 2.52 -28.21 -14.87
C ARG A 420 1.07 -28.46 -15.26
N ALA A 421 0.13 -27.66 -14.75
CA ALA A 421 -1.28 -27.78 -15.10
C ALA A 421 -1.51 -27.55 -16.60
N PHE A 422 -0.87 -26.52 -17.18
CA PHE A 422 -0.89 -26.30 -18.62
C PHE A 422 -0.29 -27.46 -19.40
N GLN A 423 0.93 -27.88 -19.05
CA GLN A 423 1.60 -28.96 -19.76
C GLN A 423 0.77 -30.26 -19.74
N ALA A 424 0.31 -30.67 -18.55
CA ALA A 424 -0.44 -31.91 -18.36
C ALA A 424 -1.79 -31.91 -19.09
N THR A 425 -2.47 -30.77 -19.15
CA THR A 425 -3.76 -30.65 -19.84
C THR A 425 -3.61 -30.69 -21.36
N LEU A 426 -2.55 -30.09 -21.88
CA LEU A 426 -2.42 -29.83 -23.31
C LEU A 426 -1.70 -30.95 -24.06
N ILE A 427 -0.75 -31.64 -23.42
CA ILE A 427 0.11 -32.64 -24.08
C ILE A 427 -0.69 -33.76 -24.76
N ASP A 428 -1.74 -34.25 -24.10
CA ASP A 428 -2.59 -35.36 -24.61
C ASP A 428 -3.41 -34.97 -25.85
N SER A 429 -3.52 -33.67 -26.12
CA SER A 429 -4.31 -33.12 -27.23
C SER A 429 -3.45 -32.47 -28.32
N VAL A 430 -2.11 -32.55 -28.22
CA VAL A 430 -1.21 -31.91 -29.19
C VAL A 430 -1.49 -32.35 -30.63
N ASP A 431 -2.00 -33.56 -30.85
CA ASP A 431 -2.29 -34.06 -32.19
C ASP A 431 -3.60 -33.51 -32.78
N ASP A 432 -4.53 -33.04 -31.93
CA ASP A 432 -5.83 -32.48 -32.32
C ASP A 432 -5.91 -31.00 -31.99
N GLY A 433 -5.76 -30.14 -33.00
CA GLY A 433 -5.79 -28.69 -32.81
C GLY A 433 -7.10 -28.13 -32.28
N THR A 434 -8.23 -28.81 -32.48
CA THR A 434 -9.52 -28.36 -31.93
C THR A 434 -9.61 -28.70 -30.45
N LEU A 435 -9.24 -29.93 -30.07
CA LEU A 435 -9.23 -30.34 -28.67
C LEU A 435 -8.17 -29.58 -27.85
N TRP A 436 -7.00 -29.34 -28.44
CA TRP A 436 -5.96 -28.54 -27.79
C TRP A 436 -6.41 -27.12 -27.55
N LEU A 437 -7.01 -26.46 -28.54
CA LEU A 437 -7.56 -25.12 -28.37
C LEU A 437 -8.66 -25.09 -27.32
N LEU A 438 -9.52 -26.11 -27.27
CA LEU A 438 -10.54 -26.21 -26.22
C LEU A 438 -9.91 -26.35 -24.83
N GLY A 439 -8.89 -27.20 -24.68
CA GLY A 439 -8.16 -27.35 -23.41
C GLY A 439 -7.45 -26.06 -22.99
N PHE A 440 -6.76 -25.42 -23.94
CA PHE A 440 -6.08 -24.15 -23.73
C PHE A 440 -7.07 -23.05 -23.34
N SER A 441 -8.15 -22.90 -24.11
CA SER A 441 -9.23 -21.95 -23.80
C SER A 441 -9.96 -22.27 -22.51
N ARG A 442 -9.98 -23.52 -22.02
CA ARG A 442 -10.59 -23.86 -20.72
C ARG A 442 -9.71 -23.44 -19.55
N LEU A 443 -8.39 -23.63 -19.68
CA LEU A 443 -7.43 -23.13 -18.70
C LEU A 443 -7.41 -21.61 -18.68
N LEU A 444 -7.48 -21.00 -19.87
CA LEU A 444 -7.63 -19.56 -19.99
C LEU A 444 -9.00 -19.07 -19.53
N GLY A 445 -10.10 -19.78 -19.79
CA GLY A 445 -11.49 -19.36 -19.61
C GLY A 445 -11.97 -19.25 -18.16
N HIS A 446 -11.06 -19.33 -17.19
CA HIS A 446 -11.24 -18.66 -15.90
C HIS A 446 -11.11 -17.12 -16.03
N TYR A 447 -10.56 -16.62 -17.15
CA TYR A 447 -10.79 -15.31 -17.74
C TYR A 447 -12.28 -15.15 -18.09
N ARG A 448 -12.98 -14.41 -17.24
CA ARG A 448 -14.31 -13.83 -17.41
C ARG A 448 -14.95 -13.94 -18.81
N GLY A 449 -16.08 -14.66 -18.86
CA GLY A 449 -17.28 -14.31 -19.63
C GLY A 449 -17.12 -14.02 -21.13
N LEU A 450 -17.20 -15.06 -21.95
CA LEU A 450 -17.88 -15.10 -23.27
C LEU A 450 -18.08 -13.75 -24.00
N SER A 451 -17.02 -13.05 -24.39
CA SER A 451 -17.07 -12.12 -25.51
C SER A 451 -15.66 -11.72 -25.91
N GLU A 452 -15.23 -12.28 -27.04
CA GLU A 452 -14.05 -11.88 -27.81
C GLU A 452 -12.72 -12.24 -27.15
N THR A 453 -11.85 -12.84 -27.96
CA THR A 453 -10.51 -13.39 -27.65
C THR A 453 -9.85 -12.79 -26.40
N PRO A 454 -9.45 -13.60 -25.40
CA PRO A 454 -8.69 -13.07 -24.28
C PRO A 454 -7.44 -12.38 -24.84
N ASP A 455 -7.35 -11.08 -24.58
CA ASP A 455 -6.22 -10.23 -24.98
C ASP A 455 -5.04 -10.57 -24.06
N ILE A 456 -4.58 -11.82 -24.12
CA ILE A 456 -3.21 -12.18 -23.73
C ILE A 456 -2.39 -11.50 -24.80
N GLY A 457 -1.86 -10.32 -24.47
CA GLY A 457 -1.50 -9.23 -25.39
C GLY A 457 -0.48 -9.59 -26.49
N MET A 458 -0.05 -10.85 -26.57
CA MET A 458 0.96 -11.33 -27.50
C MET A 458 0.52 -12.46 -28.43
N LEU A 459 -0.65 -13.11 -28.24
CA LEU A 459 -1.13 -14.14 -29.17
C LEU A 459 -1.88 -13.53 -30.35
N THR A 460 -1.15 -13.26 -31.43
CA THR A 460 -1.73 -12.72 -32.67
C THR A 460 -2.83 -13.64 -33.24
N PRO A 461 -3.77 -13.12 -34.04
CA PRO A 461 -4.74 -13.96 -34.78
C PRO A 461 -4.09 -15.07 -35.60
N LYS A 462 -2.86 -14.83 -36.11
CA LYS A 462 -2.06 -15.84 -36.80
C LYS A 462 -1.65 -16.99 -35.88
N SER A 463 -1.27 -16.70 -34.63
CA SER A 463 -0.91 -17.71 -33.63
C SER A 463 -2.08 -18.67 -33.39
N TRP A 464 -3.31 -18.16 -33.30
CA TRP A 464 -4.52 -18.99 -33.15
C TRP A 464 -4.78 -19.92 -34.34
N VAL A 465 -4.58 -19.41 -35.57
CA VAL A 465 -4.68 -20.24 -36.79
C VAL A 465 -3.60 -21.32 -36.79
N ASP A 466 -2.39 -20.97 -36.39
CA ASP A 466 -1.26 -21.90 -36.31
C ASP A 466 -1.49 -22.97 -35.24
N PHE A 467 -1.97 -22.61 -34.04
CA PHE A 467 -2.40 -23.57 -33.02
C PHE A 467 -3.47 -24.53 -33.55
N ARG A 468 -4.44 -24.04 -34.33
CA ARG A 468 -5.49 -24.90 -34.90
C ARG A 468 -4.96 -25.89 -35.94
N THR A 469 -4.00 -25.46 -36.75
CA THR A 469 -3.63 -26.17 -37.98
C THR A 469 -2.31 -26.93 -37.89
N LYS A 470 -1.41 -26.60 -36.97
CA LYS A 470 -0.04 -27.12 -36.90
C LYS A 470 0.24 -27.82 -35.57
N GLN A 471 0.45 -29.13 -35.61
CA GLN A 471 0.80 -29.95 -34.46
C GLN A 471 2.12 -29.51 -33.81
N SER A 472 3.17 -29.29 -34.60
CA SER A 472 4.47 -28.81 -34.08
C SER A 472 4.38 -27.46 -33.36
N PHE A 473 3.42 -26.60 -33.77
CA PHE A 473 3.16 -25.33 -33.08
C PHE A 473 2.64 -25.55 -31.67
N ARG A 474 1.69 -26.47 -31.51
CA ARG A 474 1.11 -26.86 -30.22
C ARG A 474 2.11 -27.60 -29.34
N GLN A 475 2.88 -28.52 -29.90
CA GLN A 475 3.92 -29.27 -29.19
C GLN A 475 4.94 -28.31 -28.57
N ALA A 476 5.54 -27.45 -29.41
CA ALA A 476 6.57 -26.51 -28.94
C ALA A 476 6.04 -25.56 -27.85
N PHE A 477 4.82 -25.05 -28.00
CA PHE A 477 4.22 -24.17 -26.99
C PHE A 477 3.91 -24.91 -25.68
N THR A 478 3.43 -26.16 -25.78
CA THR A 478 3.18 -27.02 -24.62
C THR A 478 4.47 -27.39 -23.88
N ASP A 479 5.56 -27.64 -24.62
CA ASP A 479 6.86 -27.98 -24.06
C ASP A 479 7.49 -26.82 -23.27
N ILE A 480 7.27 -25.57 -23.71
CA ILE A 480 7.73 -24.40 -22.96
C ILE A 480 7.19 -24.41 -21.53
N PHE A 481 5.94 -24.82 -21.31
CA PHE A 481 5.38 -24.93 -19.96
C PHE A 481 6.11 -25.97 -19.10
N GLY A 482 6.49 -27.10 -19.70
CA GLY A 482 7.34 -28.09 -19.03
C GLY A 482 8.70 -27.52 -18.64
N HIS A 483 9.33 -26.78 -19.55
CA HIS A 483 10.62 -26.14 -19.31
C HIS A 483 10.56 -25.06 -18.22
N ILE A 484 9.49 -24.25 -18.18
CA ILE A 484 9.24 -23.30 -17.07
C ILE A 484 9.22 -24.05 -15.73
N SER A 485 8.51 -25.18 -15.65
CA SER A 485 8.46 -25.99 -14.43
C SER A 485 9.84 -26.52 -14.03
N ILE A 486 10.64 -26.99 -15.00
CA ILE A 486 12.01 -27.48 -14.76
C ILE A 486 12.90 -26.36 -14.24
N CYS A 487 12.87 -25.17 -14.86
CA CYS A 487 13.63 -24.00 -14.41
C CYS A 487 13.32 -23.67 -12.96
N LEU A 488 12.03 -23.53 -12.63
CA LEU A 488 11.58 -23.22 -11.28
C LEU A 488 12.03 -24.30 -10.29
N TRP A 489 11.84 -25.59 -10.62
CA TRP A 489 12.28 -26.70 -9.78
C TRP A 489 13.79 -26.65 -9.50
N LYS A 490 14.60 -26.28 -10.51
CA LYS A 490 16.05 -26.11 -10.42
C LYS A 490 16.52 -24.78 -9.84
N ASN A 491 15.61 -23.93 -9.36
CA ASN A 491 15.91 -22.57 -8.87
C ASN A 491 16.58 -21.67 -9.90
N VAL A 492 16.20 -21.82 -11.17
CA VAL A 492 16.62 -20.97 -12.28
C VAL A 492 15.42 -20.12 -12.71
N ALA A 493 15.62 -18.82 -12.92
CA ALA A 493 14.55 -17.94 -13.41
C ALA A 493 14.11 -18.42 -14.81
N PRO A 494 12.81 -18.63 -15.05
CA PRO A 494 12.32 -19.19 -16.31
C PRO A 494 12.27 -18.14 -17.43
N GLY A 495 13.22 -17.21 -17.54
CA GLY A 495 13.33 -16.31 -18.69
C GLY A 495 14.01 -17.01 -19.87
N LYS A 496 14.30 -16.28 -20.96
CA LYS A 496 14.79 -16.88 -22.22
C LYS A 496 16.02 -17.75 -22.03
N ASN A 497 17.00 -17.25 -21.27
CA ASN A 497 18.22 -18.01 -20.98
C ASN A 497 17.95 -19.26 -20.12
N GLY A 498 17.04 -19.17 -19.14
CA GLY A 498 16.69 -20.28 -18.27
C GLY A 498 15.98 -21.39 -19.02
N ILE A 499 14.99 -21.04 -19.84
CA ILE A 499 14.25 -22.01 -20.64
C ILE A 499 15.19 -22.67 -21.67
N LEU A 500 16.03 -21.89 -22.37
CA LEU A 500 17.02 -22.43 -23.31
C LEU A 500 18.00 -23.40 -22.62
N TRP A 501 18.49 -23.05 -21.43
CA TRP A 501 19.33 -23.94 -20.62
C TRP A 501 18.61 -25.27 -20.29
N SER A 502 17.34 -25.20 -19.87
CA SER A 502 16.57 -26.41 -19.54
C SER A 502 16.26 -27.28 -20.76
N ALA A 503 16.29 -26.70 -21.96
CA ALA A 503 16.02 -27.38 -23.21
C ALA A 503 17.28 -27.92 -23.90
N GLU A 504 18.49 -27.69 -23.37
CA GLU A 504 19.76 -27.92 -24.08
C GLU A 504 19.97 -29.37 -24.61
N GLU A 505 19.49 -30.38 -23.89
CA GLU A 505 19.56 -31.79 -24.33
C GLU A 505 18.57 -32.10 -25.46
N ASN A 506 17.35 -31.58 -25.38
CA ASN A 506 16.28 -31.78 -26.38
C ASN A 506 16.44 -30.86 -27.61
N TRP A 507 17.07 -29.71 -27.41
CA TRP A 507 17.32 -28.68 -28.42
C TRP A 507 18.05 -29.22 -29.65
N LYS A 508 19.08 -30.04 -29.43
CA LYS A 508 19.86 -30.63 -30.52
C LYS A 508 19.04 -31.66 -31.31
N GLN A 509 18.10 -32.35 -30.67
CA GLN A 509 17.21 -33.29 -31.35
C GLN A 509 16.15 -32.53 -32.16
N TRP A 510 15.52 -31.52 -31.56
CA TRP A 510 14.51 -30.68 -32.19
C TRP A 510 15.01 -29.91 -33.42
N LEU A 511 16.24 -29.40 -33.38
CA LEU A 511 16.88 -28.75 -34.55
C LEU A 511 17.09 -29.71 -35.73
N ARG A 512 17.19 -31.03 -35.48
CA ARG A 512 17.45 -32.03 -36.51
C ARG A 512 16.17 -32.60 -37.13
N GLU A 513 15.10 -32.69 -36.36
CA GLU A 513 13.87 -33.40 -36.75
C GLU A 513 12.77 -32.47 -37.30
N GLU A 514 12.68 -31.20 -36.86
CA GLU A 514 11.53 -30.32 -37.17
C GLU A 514 11.90 -28.99 -37.87
N GLY A 515 12.68 -29.06 -38.95
CA GLY A 515 13.21 -27.93 -39.72
C GLY A 515 12.41 -26.61 -39.68
N ASN A 516 13.13 -25.50 -39.51
CA ASN A 516 12.67 -24.10 -39.44
C ASN A 516 11.79 -23.66 -38.24
N TYR A 517 11.00 -24.51 -37.58
CA TYR A 517 9.98 -23.99 -36.65
C TYR A 517 10.42 -23.86 -35.18
N VAL A 518 11.10 -24.85 -34.61
CA VAL A 518 11.76 -24.70 -33.29
C VAL A 518 12.72 -23.52 -33.35
N GLN A 519 13.44 -23.38 -34.48
CA GLN A 519 14.21 -22.19 -34.79
C GLN A 519 13.34 -20.92 -34.82
N THR A 520 12.15 -20.90 -35.44
CA THR A 520 11.32 -19.69 -35.49
C THR A 520 10.72 -19.27 -34.14
N VAL A 521 10.26 -20.18 -33.27
CA VAL A 521 9.71 -19.82 -31.95
C VAL A 521 10.83 -19.53 -30.95
N TRP A 522 11.81 -20.41 -30.87
CA TRP A 522 12.88 -20.31 -29.87
C TRP A 522 13.99 -19.37 -30.30
N SER A 523 14.36 -19.32 -31.60
CA SER A 523 15.40 -18.41 -32.11
C SER A 523 14.88 -17.00 -32.40
N ARG A 524 13.56 -16.75 -32.46
CA ARG A 524 12.99 -15.38 -32.47
C ARG A 524 12.57 -14.89 -31.08
N GLY A 525 12.80 -15.69 -30.03
CA GLY A 525 12.68 -15.23 -28.64
C GLY A 525 11.26 -14.96 -28.16
N LYS A 526 10.23 -15.56 -28.75
CA LYS A 526 8.83 -15.34 -28.33
C LYS A 526 8.39 -16.40 -27.31
N ILE A 527 9.15 -16.53 -26.22
CA ILE A 527 8.74 -17.34 -25.07
C ILE A 527 7.80 -16.57 -24.13
N ASP A 528 7.85 -15.24 -24.21
CA ASP A 528 7.09 -14.29 -23.41
C ASP A 528 5.58 -14.61 -23.36
N PRO A 529 4.91 -14.93 -24.49
CA PRO A 529 3.48 -15.26 -24.45
C PRO A 529 3.17 -16.49 -23.58
N ALA A 530 4.07 -17.47 -23.53
CA ALA A 530 3.90 -18.65 -22.67
C ALA A 530 4.18 -18.32 -21.20
N LEU A 531 5.19 -17.50 -20.92
CA LEU A 531 5.47 -17.02 -19.56
C LEU A 531 4.32 -16.21 -18.99
N GLU A 532 3.86 -15.22 -19.76
CA GLU A 532 2.73 -14.36 -19.42
C GLU A 532 1.47 -15.18 -19.17
N THR A 533 1.16 -16.15 -20.05
CA THR A 533 0.01 -17.05 -19.89
C THR A 533 0.05 -17.78 -18.55
N VAL A 534 1.21 -18.35 -18.18
CA VAL A 534 1.32 -19.12 -16.94
C VAL A 534 1.36 -18.22 -15.71
N LEU A 535 2.04 -17.07 -15.77
CA LEU A 535 2.09 -16.10 -14.66
C LEU A 535 0.73 -15.48 -14.39
N HIS A 536 -0.03 -15.16 -15.44
CA HIS A 536 -1.40 -14.69 -15.28
C HIS A 536 -2.28 -15.75 -14.63
N TYR A 537 -2.21 -16.99 -15.12
CA TYR A 537 -2.95 -18.09 -14.48
C TYR A 537 -2.50 -18.28 -13.03
N ALA A 538 -1.21 -18.18 -12.72
CA ALA A 538 -0.71 -18.22 -11.34
C ALA A 538 -1.28 -17.08 -10.49
N ALA A 539 -1.36 -15.85 -11.02
CA ALA A 539 -1.97 -14.71 -10.33
C ALA A 539 -3.46 -14.96 -10.04
N GLU A 540 -4.21 -15.52 -11.00
CA GLU A 540 -5.63 -15.87 -10.80
C GLU A 540 -5.83 -16.94 -9.74
N GLN A 541 -4.87 -17.85 -9.55
CA GLN A 541 -4.96 -18.91 -8.55
C GLN A 541 -4.49 -18.45 -7.16
N ASP A 542 -3.79 -17.31 -7.08
CA ASP A 542 -3.31 -16.75 -5.83
C ASP A 542 -4.45 -16.20 -4.97
N ASN A 543 -4.27 -16.21 -3.66
CA ASN A 543 -5.30 -15.82 -2.70
C ASN A 543 -5.47 -14.30 -2.54
N ASN A 544 -4.48 -13.51 -2.95
CA ASN A 544 -4.53 -12.06 -2.89
C ASN A 544 -4.78 -11.45 -4.28
N ALA A 545 -4.12 -11.98 -5.31
CA ALA A 545 -4.31 -11.52 -6.69
C ALA A 545 -5.53 -12.13 -7.40
N GLY A 546 -6.04 -13.27 -6.91
CA GLY A 546 -7.05 -14.04 -7.61
C GLY A 546 -8.08 -14.73 -6.71
N ASN A 547 -8.44 -15.95 -7.06
CA ASN A 547 -9.51 -16.73 -6.43
C ASN A 547 -9.03 -17.64 -5.29
N GLY A 548 -7.71 -17.77 -5.07
CA GLY A 548 -7.14 -18.59 -4.00
C GLY A 548 -7.23 -20.11 -4.19
N MET A 549 -7.60 -20.61 -5.36
CA MET A 549 -7.70 -22.04 -5.65
C MET A 549 -6.39 -22.82 -5.39
N PHE A 550 -5.23 -22.18 -5.58
CA PHE A 550 -3.95 -22.81 -5.26
C PHE A 550 -3.82 -23.14 -3.76
N ASP A 551 -4.32 -22.26 -2.90
CA ASP A 551 -4.25 -22.42 -1.45
C ASP A 551 -5.20 -23.52 -0.96
N GLU A 552 -6.32 -23.75 -1.66
CA GLU A 552 -7.22 -24.88 -1.36
C GLU A 552 -6.54 -26.23 -1.60
N VAL A 553 -5.69 -26.32 -2.63
CA VAL A 553 -5.02 -27.56 -3.03
C VAL A 553 -3.70 -27.75 -2.29
N THR A 554 -2.96 -26.68 -2.03
CA THR A 554 -1.55 -26.73 -1.57
C THR A 554 -1.25 -25.83 -0.36
N GLY A 555 -2.28 -25.36 0.35
CA GLY A 555 -2.14 -24.35 1.41
C GLY A 555 -1.13 -24.71 2.50
N GLU A 556 -1.03 -25.98 2.90
CA GLU A 556 -0.04 -26.44 3.89
C GLU A 556 1.40 -26.32 3.37
N GLU A 557 1.64 -26.71 2.11
CA GLU A 557 2.94 -26.57 1.45
C GLU A 557 3.30 -25.09 1.31
N LYS A 558 2.38 -24.25 0.82
CA LYS A 558 2.58 -22.79 0.70
C LYS A 558 2.86 -22.14 2.07
N ALA A 559 2.16 -22.55 3.12
CA ALA A 559 2.35 -22.03 4.47
C ALA A 559 3.73 -22.36 5.05
N SER A 560 4.33 -23.48 4.65
CA SER A 560 5.69 -23.87 5.06
C SER A 560 6.80 -23.05 4.39
N LEU A 561 6.49 -22.36 3.28
CA LEU A 561 7.43 -21.51 2.54
C LEU A 561 7.53 -20.12 3.16
N SER A 562 8.73 -19.54 3.07
CA SER A 562 9.01 -18.20 3.58
C SER A 562 8.13 -17.14 2.91
N VAL A 563 7.60 -16.23 3.72
CA VAL A 563 6.82 -15.07 3.26
C VAL A 563 7.79 -14.08 2.62
N CYS A 564 7.42 -13.52 1.49
CA CYS A 564 8.18 -12.46 0.83
C CYS A 564 7.28 -11.32 0.39
N ARG A 565 7.85 -10.11 0.33
CA ARG A 565 7.18 -8.94 -0.24
C ARG A 565 6.75 -9.17 -1.70
N ASN A 566 7.47 -10.03 -2.42
CA ASN A 566 7.20 -10.35 -3.82
C ASN A 566 6.18 -11.48 -4.02
N ASP A 567 5.52 -11.99 -2.97
CA ASP A 567 4.60 -13.14 -3.06
C ASP A 567 3.43 -12.94 -4.03
N HIS A 568 3.01 -11.69 -4.24
CA HIS A 568 1.81 -11.34 -4.99
C HIS A 568 2.08 -10.42 -6.21
N GLU A 569 3.34 -10.18 -6.53
CA GLU A 569 3.77 -9.15 -7.49
C GLU A 569 3.94 -9.75 -8.91
N PHE A 570 2.90 -10.42 -9.41
CA PHE A 570 2.98 -11.22 -10.65
C PHE A 570 3.29 -10.38 -11.88
N ALA A 571 2.65 -9.22 -12.06
CA ALA A 571 2.88 -8.36 -13.22
C ALA A 571 4.30 -7.77 -13.23
N PHE A 572 4.82 -7.38 -12.06
CA PHE A 572 6.21 -7.01 -11.90
C PHE A 572 7.16 -8.14 -12.34
N VAL A 573 6.92 -9.38 -11.91
CA VAL A 573 7.72 -10.55 -12.30
C VAL A 573 7.65 -10.83 -13.80
N THR A 574 6.47 -10.69 -14.42
CA THR A 574 6.29 -10.84 -15.86
C THR A 574 7.21 -9.88 -16.61
N ARG A 575 7.17 -8.57 -16.31
CA ARG A 575 8.05 -7.59 -16.97
C ARG A 575 9.53 -7.93 -16.76
N VAL A 576 9.95 -8.25 -15.54
CA VAL A 576 11.37 -8.50 -15.25
C VAL A 576 11.89 -9.71 -16.05
N LEU A 577 11.06 -10.72 -16.26
CA LEU A 577 11.42 -11.86 -17.10
C LEU A 577 11.53 -11.49 -18.59
N GLU A 578 10.70 -10.55 -19.08
CA GLU A 578 10.75 -10.06 -20.46
C GLU A 578 11.94 -9.14 -20.74
N GLU A 579 12.27 -8.23 -19.81
CA GLU A 579 13.28 -7.19 -20.03
C GLU A 579 14.72 -7.69 -19.84
N PHE A 580 14.93 -8.65 -18.91
CA PHE A 580 16.28 -8.97 -18.43
C PHE A 580 16.77 -10.39 -18.76
N PHE A 581 15.90 -11.33 -19.17
CA PHE A 581 16.26 -12.75 -19.20
C PHE A 581 15.87 -13.51 -20.46
#